data_AF-W1U7H9-F1
#
_entry.id   AF-W1U7H9-F1
#
_cell.length_a   1.000
_cell.length_b   1.000
_cell.length_c   1.000
_cell.angle_alpha   90.00
_cell.angle_beta   90.00
_cell.angle_gamma   90.00
#
_symmetry.space_group_name_H-M   'P 1'
#
loop_
_entity.id
_entity.type
_entity.pdbx_description
1 polymer ?
#
loop_
_entity_poly.entity_id
_entity_poly.type
_entity_poly.pdbx_seq_one_letter_code
_entity_poly.pdbx_strand_id
1 'polypeptide(L)' 'MKANMLENLVIENFAIIEKIDLQFEDGMTVLTGETGAGKSI' A
#
# COMPACT_ATOMS: atom_id res chain seq x y z
N MET A 1 23.88 -1.71 7.96
CA MET A 1 22.77 -1.10 8.71
C MET A 1 21.55 -1.18 7.81
N LYS A 2 20.53 -1.98 8.14
CA LYS A 2 19.28 -2.03 7.35
C LYS A 2 18.44 -0.81 7.71
N ALA A 3 17.90 -0.13 6.71
CA ALA A 3 16.87 0.88 6.93
C ALA A 3 15.55 0.18 7.29
N ASN A 4 14.80 0.72 8.26
CA ASN A 4 13.46 0.23 8.59
C ASN A 4 12.48 0.72 7.52
N MET A 5 12.30 -0.08 6.48
CA MET A 5 11.27 0.14 5.45
C MET A 5 9.99 -0.63 5.84
N LEU A 6 8.85 -0.15 5.36
CA LEU A 6 7.56 -0.82 5.56
C LEU A 6 7.56 -2.13 4.76
N GLU A 7 7.56 -3.29 5.43
CA GLU A 7 7.66 -4.60 4.75
C GLU A 7 6.31 -5.11 4.23
N ASN A 8 5.22 -4.83 4.95
CA ASN A 8 3.88 -5.32 4.61
C ASN A 8 2.80 -4.30 4.98
N LEU A 9 1.78 -4.16 4.13
CA LEU A 9 0.58 -3.35 4.35
C LEU A 9 -0.67 -4.19 4.16
N VAL A 10 -1.44 -4.34 5.24
CA VAL A 10 -2.76 -4.98 5.23
C VAL A 10 -3.79 -3.93 5.58
N ILE A 11 -4.79 -3.78 4.70
CA ILE A 11 -5.93 -2.86 4.88
C ILE A 11 -7.21 -3.67 4.78
N GLU A 12 -8.11 -3.49 5.74
CA GLU A 12 -9.43 -4.11 5.74
C GLU A 12 -10.49 -3.07 6.10
N ASN A 13 -11.55 -3.01 5.30
CA ASN A 13 -12.73 -2.14 5.53
C ASN A 13 -12.40 -0.66 5.79
N PHE A 14 -11.50 -0.07 5.00
CA PHE A 14 -11.08 1.33 5.13
C PHE A 14 -11.33 2.12 3.83
N ALA A 15 -11.95 3.29 3.96
CA ALA A 15 -12.41 4.09 2.82
C ALA A 15 -13.25 3.24 1.84
N ILE A 16 -12.80 3.09 0.59
CA ILE A 16 -13.45 2.24 -0.42
C ILE A 16 -12.81 0.84 -0.55
N ILE A 17 -11.82 0.53 0.28
CA ILE A 17 -11.03 -0.70 0.20
C ILE A 17 -11.65 -1.75 1.13
N GLU A 18 -12.14 -2.84 0.55
CA GLU A 18 -12.64 -3.99 1.31
C GLU A 18 -11.49 -4.80 1.93
N LYS A 19 -10.52 -5.20 1.11
CA LYS A 19 -9.31 -5.91 1.56
C LYS A 19 -8.15 -5.75 0.59
N ILE A 20 -6.98 -5.39 1.12
CA ILE A 20 -5.70 -5.37 0.40
C ILE A 20 -4.61 -5.98 1.30
N ASP A 21 -3.70 -6.73 0.69
CA ASP A 21 -2.49 -7.29 1.31
C ASP A 21 -1.32 -7.08 0.33
N LEU A 22 -0.36 -6.24 0.71
CA LEU A 22 0.76 -5.80 -0.14
C LEU A 22 2.10 -5.98 0.58
N GLN A 23 2.95 -6.82 -0.01
CA GLN A 23 4.35 -6.93 0.38
C GLN A 23 5.19 -5.92 -0.39
N PHE A 24 6.04 -5.19 0.33
CA PHE A 24 6.96 -4.24 -0.28
C PHE A 24 8.30 -4.89 -0.55
N GLU A 25 8.86 -4.55 -1.70
CA GLU A 25 10.23 -4.90 -2.05
C GLU A 25 11.13 -3.66 -2.01
N ASP A 26 12.43 -3.91 -1.92
CA ASP A 26 13.42 -2.86 -1.96
C ASP A 26 13.30 -2.02 -3.25
N GLY A 27 13.41 -0.70 -3.11
CA GLY A 27 13.32 0.24 -4.22
C GLY A 27 12.09 1.14 -4.14
N MET A 28 11.55 1.51 -5.31
CA MET A 28 10.45 2.46 -5.42
C MET A 28 9.14 1.75 -5.76
N THR A 29 8.16 1.86 -4.86
CA THR A 29 6.78 1.41 -5.11
C THR A 29 5.93 2.60 -5.54
N VAL A 30 5.13 2.43 -6.60
CA VAL A 30 4.21 3.47 -7.10
C VAL A 30 2.80 2.89 -7.19
N LEU A 31 1.87 3.48 -6.42
CA LEU A 31 0.45 3.19 -6.52
C LEU A 31 -0.19 4.09 -7.57
N THR A 32 -0.80 3.51 -8.60
CA THR A 32 -1.44 4.22 -9.72
C THR A 32 -2.93 3.84 -9.84
N GLY A 33 -3.70 4.62 -10.61
CA GLY A 33 -5.15 4.41 -10.79
C GLY A 33 -5.95 5.71 -10.81
N GLU A 34 -7.25 5.62 -11.05
CA GLU A 34 -8.18 6.75 -11.20
C GLU A 34 -8.46 7.51 -9.90
N THR A 35 -9.00 8.72 -9.97
CA THR A 35 -9.42 9.50 -8.80
C THR A 35 -10.47 8.72 -7.99
N GLY A 36 -10.28 8.64 -6.69
CA GLY A 36 -11.18 7.88 -5.80
C GLY A 36 -10.84 6.40 -5.66
N ALA A 37 -9.89 5.84 -6.45
CA ALA A 37 -9.51 4.43 -6.39
C ALA A 37 -8.76 3.96 -5.11
N GLY A 38 -8.74 4.77 -4.04
CA GLY A 38 -8.17 4.35 -2.75
C GLY A 38 -6.64 4.42 -2.64
N LYS A 39 -5.95 5.14 -3.54
CA LYS A 39 -4.47 5.27 -3.53
C LYS A 39 -3.91 6.13 -2.38
N SER A 40 -4.75 6.89 -1.68
CA SER A 40 -4.36 7.76 -0.56
C SER A 40 -4.40 7.02 0.77
N ILE A 41 -3.59 5.97 0.86
CA ILE A 41 -3.43 5.05 1.99
C ILE A 41 -1.99 5.07 2.49
#